data_AF-A0A941TYW9-F1
#
_entry.id   AF-A0A941TYW9-F1
#
_cell.length_a   1.000
_cell.length_b   1.000
_cell.length_c   1.000
_cell.angle_alpha   90.00
_cell.angle_beta   90.00
_cell.angle_gamma   90.00
#
_symmetry.space_group_name_H-M   'P 1'
#
loop_
_entity.id
_entity.type
_entity.pdbx_description
1 polymer ?
#
loop_
_entity_poly.entity_id
_entity_poly.type
_entity_poly.pdbx_seq_one_letter_code
_entity_poly.pdbx_strand_id
1 'polypeptide(L)'
;MLDFFRNHTRLFQGLLVLLVFPSFVFFGVQGYSGFNSDRESQVAVVDGHGIPRAEWDAAVQSQVDRMRQQLPGVDVKLIDTPQLRREVLDRLVRERVLAATAAQQHLGVSDAQLHRLFTTDPQFEPLRNPDGTVNRELLAAQGMNSEMFAERLRQELAMRQVLQGIAGSVVAPVAVVDPAIDAVFQRRQV
;
A
#
# COMPACT_ATOMS: atom_id res chain seq x y z
N MET A 1 -31.03 -44.78 -37.00
CA MET A 1 -30.29 -44.33 -35.79
C MET A 1 -30.46 -42.83 -35.49
N LEU A 2 -30.81 -41.98 -36.47
CA LEU A 2 -31.02 -40.54 -36.25
C LEU A 2 -32.44 -40.17 -35.78
N ASP A 3 -33.41 -41.09 -35.88
CA ASP A 3 -34.81 -40.82 -35.49
C ASP A 3 -35.03 -40.77 -33.97
N PHE A 4 -34.15 -41.40 -33.19
CA PHE A 4 -34.21 -41.38 -31.72
C PHE A 4 -33.96 -39.97 -31.16
N PHE A 5 -33.06 -39.21 -31.79
CA PHE A 5 -32.75 -37.83 -31.43
C PHE A 5 -33.89 -36.88 -31.77
N ARG A 6 -34.59 -37.08 -32.90
CA ARG A 6 -35.73 -36.23 -33.30
C ARG A 6 -36.92 -36.38 -32.36
N ASN A 7 -37.23 -37.60 -31.92
CA ASN A 7 -38.42 -37.84 -31.07
C ASN A 7 -38.22 -37.35 -29.62
N HIS A 8 -36.98 -37.25 -29.13
CA HIS A 8 -36.66 -36.78 -27.78
C HIS A 8 -35.96 -35.41 -27.77
N THR A 9 -36.11 -34.61 -28.83
CA THR A 9 -35.44 -33.29 -28.98
C THR A 9 -35.65 -32.39 -27.75
N ARG A 10 -36.87 -32.36 -27.19
CA ARG A 10 -37.19 -31.55 -26.00
C ARG A 10 -36.50 -32.04 -24.72
N LEU A 11 -36.30 -33.36 -24.61
CA LEU A 11 -35.65 -34.01 -23.46
C LEU A 11 -34.14 -33.81 -23.53
N PHE A 12 -33.55 -33.92 -24.72
CA PHE A 12 -32.15 -33.56 -24.98
C PHE A 12 -31.88 -32.06 -24.79
N GLN A 13 -32.79 -31.19 -25.23
CA GLN A 13 -32.68 -29.75 -24.97
C GLN A 13 -32.73 -29.43 -23.48
N GLY A 14 -33.63 -30.07 -22.72
CA GLY A 14 -33.68 -29.93 -21.27
C GLY A 14 -32.39 -30.38 -20.58
N LEU A 15 -31.83 -31.52 -21.00
CA LEU A 15 -30.56 -32.03 -20.49
C LEU A 15 -29.39 -31.08 -20.82
N LEU A 16 -29.36 -30.53 -22.03
CA LEU A 16 -28.29 -29.64 -22.49
C LEU A 16 -28.33 -28.29 -21.76
N VAL A 17 -29.53 -27.74 -21.54
CA VAL A 17 -29.70 -26.53 -20.70
C VAL A 17 -29.29 -26.82 -19.25
N LEU A 18 -29.72 -27.94 -18.69
CA LEU A 18 -29.33 -28.33 -17.32
C LEU A 18 -27.82 -28.54 -17.16
N LEU A 19 -27.11 -28.90 -18.22
CA LEU A 19 -25.65 -29.09 -18.20
C LEU A 19 -24.87 -27.78 -18.44
N VAL A 20 -25.33 -26.90 -19.34
CA VAL A 20 -24.62 -25.65 -19.69
C VAL A 20 -24.95 -24.50 -18.75
N PHE A 21 -26.19 -24.42 -18.25
CA PHE A 21 -26.67 -23.31 -17.43
C PHE A 21 -25.92 -23.19 -16.09
N PRO A 22 -25.63 -24.27 -15.34
CA PRO A 22 -24.82 -24.18 -14.12
C PRO A 22 -23.41 -23.66 -14.40
N SER A 23 -22.79 -24.05 -15.52
CA SER A 23 -21.47 -23.57 -15.90
C SER A 23 -21.48 -22.07 -16.23
N PHE A 24 -22.52 -21.56 -16.89
CA PHE A 24 -22.67 -20.12 -17.14
C PHE A 24 -22.99 -19.32 -15.88
N VAL A 25 -23.76 -19.88 -14.94
CA VAL A 25 -24.04 -19.22 -13.66
C VAL A 25 -22.85 -19.26 -12.71
N PHE A 26 -22.04 -20.32 -12.69
CA PHE A 26 -20.82 -20.36 -11.87
C PHE A 26 -19.67 -19.55 -12.49
N PHE A 27 -19.47 -19.57 -13.81
CA PHE A 27 -18.32 -18.91 -14.46
C PHE A 27 -18.65 -17.54 -15.10
N GLY A 28 -19.88 -17.28 -15.52
CA GLY A 28 -20.25 -16.07 -16.28
C GLY A 28 -20.46 -14.81 -15.44
N VAL A 29 -20.91 -14.94 -14.18
CA VAL A 29 -21.07 -13.79 -13.26
C VAL A 29 -19.78 -13.40 -12.53
N GLN A 30 -18.80 -14.30 -12.45
CA GLN A 30 -17.55 -14.06 -11.74
C GLN A 30 -16.44 -13.50 -12.65
N GLY A 31 -16.52 -13.73 -13.97
CA GLY A 31 -15.50 -13.30 -14.94
C GLY A 31 -15.62 -11.86 -15.45
N TYR A 32 -16.80 -11.22 -15.36
CA TYR A 32 -17.03 -9.89 -15.94
C TYR A 32 -16.77 -8.71 -15.00
N SER A 33 -16.65 -8.94 -13.69
CA SER A 33 -16.50 -7.86 -12.70
C SER A 33 -15.05 -7.51 -12.33
N GLY A 34 -14.07 -8.33 -12.72
CA GLY A 34 -12.68 -8.18 -12.26
C GLY A 34 -11.67 -7.57 -13.24
N PHE A 35 -11.98 -7.44 -14.54
CA PHE A 35 -10.96 -7.09 -15.54
C PHE A 35 -11.14 -5.73 -16.25
N ASN A 36 -12.37 -5.18 -16.32
CA ASN A 36 -12.65 -3.96 -17.08
C ASN A 36 -13.16 -2.77 -16.25
N SER A 37 -13.83 -2.99 -15.11
CA SER A 37 -14.28 -1.92 -14.21
C SER A 37 -13.16 -1.28 -13.39
N ASP A 38 -12.03 -1.98 -13.22
CA ASP A 38 -10.91 -1.49 -12.43
C ASP A 38 -10.07 -0.45 -13.17
N ARG A 39 -9.99 -0.45 -14.51
CA ARG A 39 -9.21 0.56 -15.26
C ARG A 39 -9.93 1.91 -15.39
N GLU A 40 -11.25 1.92 -15.45
CA GLU A 40 -12.05 3.15 -15.60
C GLU A 40 -12.21 3.92 -14.27
N SER A 41 -11.91 3.26 -13.15
CA SER A 41 -11.99 3.83 -11.80
C SER A 41 -10.61 4.17 -11.19
N GLN A 42 -9.53 4.12 -11.97
CA GLN A 42 -8.18 4.47 -11.51
C GLN A 42 -7.90 5.96 -11.63
N VAL A 43 -7.27 6.53 -10.60
CA VAL A 43 -6.87 7.95 -10.57
C VAL A 43 -5.43 8.18 -11.01
N ALA A 44 -4.60 7.14 -10.95
CA ALA A 44 -3.22 7.13 -11.43
C ALA A 44 -2.76 5.69 -11.70
N VAL A 45 -1.70 5.53 -12.49
CA VAL A 45 -1.05 4.24 -12.74
C VAL A 45 0.45 4.40 -12.50
N VAL A 46 1.03 3.49 -11.73
CA VAL A 46 2.46 3.48 -11.39
C VAL A 46 3.01 2.10 -11.67
N ASP A 47 4.00 2.00 -12.56
CA ASP A 47 4.65 0.73 -12.94
C ASP A 47 3.65 -0.37 -13.36
N GLY A 48 2.61 0.00 -14.12
CA GLY A 48 1.55 -0.92 -14.55
C GLY A 48 0.49 -1.26 -13.47
N HIS A 49 0.67 -0.80 -12.23
CA HIS A 49 -0.29 -0.97 -11.15
C HIS A 49 -1.11 0.29 -10.92
N GLY A 50 -2.43 0.18 -11.08
CA GLY A 50 -3.38 1.26 -10.83
C GLY A 50 -3.52 1.66 -9.36
N ILE A 51 -3.82 2.93 -9.12
CA ILE A 51 -4.33 3.44 -7.86
C ILE A 51 -5.85 3.64 -8.06
N PRO A 52 -6.71 2.80 -7.48
CA PRO A 52 -8.14 2.92 -7.62
C PRO A 52 -8.66 4.15 -6.86
N ARG A 53 -9.73 4.75 -7.36
CA ARG A 53 -10.36 5.93 -6.75
C ARG A 53 -10.82 5.67 -5.32
N ALA A 54 -11.30 4.46 -5.03
CA ALA A 54 -11.71 4.06 -3.68
C ALA A 54 -10.55 4.10 -2.68
N GLU A 55 -9.34 3.69 -3.09
CA GLU A 55 -8.13 3.76 -2.26
C GLU A 55 -7.74 5.23 -2.00
N TRP A 56 -7.79 6.06 -3.04
CA TRP A 56 -7.51 7.49 -2.91
C TRP A 56 -8.51 8.19 -1.97
N ASP A 57 -9.81 7.96 -2.15
CA ASP A 57 -10.84 8.56 -1.30
C ASP A 57 -10.70 8.09 0.16
N ALA A 58 -10.41 6.80 0.39
CA ALA A 58 -10.13 6.29 1.73
C ALA A 58 -8.87 6.92 2.36
N ALA A 59 -7.81 7.11 1.57
CA ALA A 59 -6.59 7.77 2.02
C ALA A 59 -6.83 9.24 2.37
N VAL A 60 -7.63 9.97 1.58
CA VAL A 60 -8.03 11.35 1.86
C VAL A 60 -8.80 11.41 3.18
N GLN A 61 -9.80 10.53 3.35
CA GLN A 61 -10.59 10.47 4.57
C GLN A 61 -9.71 10.22 5.80
N SER A 62 -8.77 9.27 5.73
CA SER A 62 -7.83 9.00 6.83
C SER A 62 -6.94 10.20 7.16
N GLN A 63 -6.52 10.98 6.15
CA GLN A 63 -5.71 12.17 6.34
C GLN A 63 -6.50 13.28 7.02
N VAL A 64 -7.74 13.49 6.58
CA VAL A 64 -8.67 14.46 7.15
C VAL A 64 -8.98 14.11 8.61
N ASP A 65 -9.23 12.84 8.91
CA ASP A 65 -9.53 12.40 10.28
C ASP A 65 -8.32 12.57 11.22
N ARG A 66 -7.09 12.30 10.74
CA ARG A 66 -5.86 12.61 11.50
C ARG A 66 -5.71 14.10 11.77
N MET A 67 -5.95 14.96 10.78
CA MET A 67 -5.87 16.41 10.96
C MET A 67 -6.94 16.92 11.95
N ARG A 68 -8.15 16.35 11.92
CA ARG A 68 -9.21 16.69 12.89
C ARG A 68 -8.84 16.33 14.33
N GLN A 69 -8.17 15.20 14.54
CA GLN A 69 -7.68 14.81 15.87
C GLN A 69 -6.61 15.76 16.40
N GLN A 70 -5.80 16.35 15.51
CA GLN A 70 -4.74 17.30 15.87
C GLN A 70 -5.26 18.74 16.03
N LEU A 71 -6.27 19.13 15.25
CA LEU A 71 -6.89 20.46 15.28
C LEU A 71 -8.38 20.38 15.65
N PRO A 72 -8.71 20.17 16.92
CA PRO A 72 -10.09 20.14 17.38
C PRO A 72 -10.76 21.50 17.16
N GLY A 73 -11.90 21.53 16.45
CA GLY A 73 -12.71 22.74 16.24
C GLY A 73 -12.61 23.39 14.86
N VAL A 74 -11.77 22.87 13.95
CA VAL A 74 -11.72 23.32 12.56
C VAL A 74 -12.79 22.61 11.72
N ASP A 75 -13.50 23.36 10.86
CA ASP A 75 -14.47 22.80 9.92
C ASP A 75 -13.77 21.93 8.86
N VAL A 76 -14.32 20.75 8.60
CA VAL A 76 -13.84 19.79 7.59
C VAL A 76 -13.69 20.42 6.23
N LYS A 77 -14.60 21.33 5.87
CA LYS A 77 -14.58 21.98 4.55
C LYS A 77 -13.35 22.86 4.33
N LEU A 78 -12.71 23.30 5.42
CA LEU A 78 -11.45 24.04 5.37
C LEU A 78 -10.23 23.10 5.26
N ILE A 79 -10.38 21.83 5.63
CA ILE A 79 -9.33 20.81 5.60
C ILE A 79 -9.37 20.05 4.27
N ASP A 80 -10.55 19.57 3.85
CA ASP A 80 -10.77 18.85 2.59
C ASP A 80 -10.74 19.81 1.40
N THR A 81 -9.52 20.20 1.04
CA THR A 81 -9.23 21.10 -0.08
C THR A 81 -8.75 20.31 -1.30
N PRO A 82 -8.93 20.84 -2.53
CA PRO A 82 -8.33 20.24 -3.73
C PRO A 82 -6.80 20.13 -3.67
N GLN A 83 -6.15 20.98 -2.88
CA GLN A 83 -4.71 20.92 -2.59
C GLN A 83 -4.41 19.67 -1.76
N LEU A 84 -5.09 19.46 -0.63
CA LEU A 84 -4.91 18.28 0.22
C LEU A 84 -5.13 16.98 -0.56
N ARG A 85 -6.21 16.91 -1.35
CA ARG A 85 -6.52 15.72 -2.16
C ARG A 85 -5.39 15.37 -3.14
N ARG A 86 -4.77 16.38 -3.77
CA ARG A 86 -3.60 16.20 -4.65
C ARG A 86 -2.37 15.75 -3.87
N GLU A 87 -2.08 16.35 -2.72
CA GLU A 87 -0.95 15.94 -1.88
C GLU A 87 -1.09 14.47 -1.42
N VAL A 88 -2.31 14.05 -1.09
CA VAL A 88 -2.61 12.65 -0.75
C VAL A 88 -2.40 11.74 -1.96
N LEU A 89 -2.84 12.14 -3.16
CA LEU A 89 -2.57 11.37 -4.38
C LEU A 89 -1.07 11.26 -4.65
N ASP A 90 -0.33 12.36 -4.57
CA ASP A 90 1.13 12.39 -4.77
C ASP A 90 1.84 11.51 -3.74
N ARG A 91 1.35 11.47 -2.50
CA ARG A 91 1.86 10.55 -1.48
C ARG A 91 1.63 9.09 -1.89
N LEU A 92 0.42 8.71 -2.31
CA LEU A 92 0.11 7.35 -2.77
C LEU A 92 0.97 6.94 -3.98
N VAL A 93 1.14 7.85 -4.94
CA VAL A 93 2.01 7.65 -6.10
C VAL A 93 3.44 7.38 -5.65
N ARG A 94 3.99 8.22 -4.76
CA ARG A 94 5.35 8.04 -4.21
C ARG A 94 5.51 6.71 -3.47
N GLU A 95 4.56 6.35 -2.62
CA GLU A 95 4.56 5.07 -1.89
C GLU A 95 4.58 3.89 -2.88
N ARG A 96 3.78 3.95 -3.94
CA ARG A 96 3.75 2.91 -4.98
C ARG A 96 5.07 2.85 -5.77
N VAL A 97 5.68 3.99 -6.10
CA VAL A 97 6.99 4.04 -6.77
C VAL A 97 8.07 3.41 -5.89
N LEU A 98 8.10 3.73 -4.60
CA LEU A 98 9.08 3.17 -3.67
C LEU A 98 8.89 1.66 -3.50
N ALA A 99 7.65 1.20 -3.36
CA ALA A 99 7.33 -0.22 -3.28
C ALA A 99 7.73 -0.98 -4.56
N ALA A 100 7.42 -0.43 -5.73
CA ALA A 100 7.84 -1.00 -7.02
C ALA A 100 9.37 -1.06 -7.14
N THR A 101 10.06 0.01 -6.76
CA THR A 101 11.53 0.06 -6.77
C THR A 101 12.14 -0.98 -5.83
N ALA A 102 11.60 -1.12 -4.61
CA ALA A 102 12.05 -2.12 -3.65
C ALA A 102 11.87 -3.54 -4.20
N ALA A 103 10.74 -3.82 -4.84
CA ALA A 103 10.48 -5.11 -5.49
C ALA A 103 11.45 -5.38 -6.66
N GLN A 104 11.65 -4.38 -7.54
CA GLN A 104 12.57 -4.46 -8.68
C GLN A 104 14.04 -4.67 -8.26
N GLN A 105 14.45 -4.07 -7.14
CA GLN A 105 15.80 -4.24 -6.59
C GLN A 105 15.93 -5.44 -5.64
N HIS A 106 14.88 -6.26 -5.51
CA HIS A 106 14.83 -7.40 -4.59
C HIS A 106 15.19 -7.04 -3.13
N LEU A 107 14.83 -5.82 -2.73
CA LEU A 107 15.03 -5.32 -1.38
C LEU A 107 13.91 -5.86 -0.48
N GLY A 108 14.17 -7.04 0.09
CA GLY A 108 13.31 -7.67 1.09
C GLY A 108 13.94 -7.61 2.47
N VAL A 109 13.10 -7.60 3.51
CA VAL A 109 13.56 -7.75 4.90
C VAL A 109 13.23 -9.15 5.39
N SER A 110 14.27 -9.87 5.82
CA SER A 110 14.13 -11.21 6.40
C SER A 110 13.44 -11.13 7.77
N ASP A 111 12.77 -12.22 8.17
CA ASP A 111 12.10 -12.30 9.48
C ASP A 111 13.08 -12.13 10.64
N ALA A 112 14.32 -12.59 10.49
CA ALA A 112 15.37 -12.39 11.47
C ALA A 112 15.75 -10.90 11.64
N GLN A 113 15.80 -10.15 10.53
CA GLN A 113 16.07 -8.73 10.56
C GLN A 113 14.88 -7.93 11.12
N LEU A 114 13.65 -8.33 10.77
CA LEU A 114 12.43 -7.77 11.32
C LEU A 114 12.37 -7.96 12.85
N HIS A 115 12.62 -9.19 13.32
CA HIS A 115 12.66 -9.51 14.74
C HIS A 115 13.74 -8.72 15.47
N ARG A 116 14.97 -8.65 14.91
CA ARG A 116 16.05 -7.87 15.50
C ARG A 116 15.69 -6.39 15.62
N LEU A 117 15.08 -5.81 14.58
CA LEU A 117 14.65 -4.42 14.66
C LEU A 117 13.58 -4.24 15.73
N PHE A 118 12.57 -5.11 15.74
CA PHE A 118 11.49 -5.05 16.72
C PHE A 118 12.00 -5.12 18.17
N THR A 119 13.01 -5.96 18.44
CA THR A 119 13.58 -6.08 19.79
C THR A 119 14.58 -4.98 20.16
N THR A 120 15.21 -4.34 19.18
CA THR A 120 16.29 -3.36 19.41
C THR A 120 15.81 -1.91 19.37
N ASP A 121 14.79 -1.61 18.57
CA ASP A 121 14.33 -0.24 18.36
C ASP A 121 13.40 0.21 19.50
N PRO A 122 13.73 1.31 20.22
CA PRO A 122 12.93 1.82 21.32
C PRO A 122 11.49 2.18 20.93
N GLN A 123 11.23 2.51 19.66
CA GLN A 123 9.88 2.89 19.22
C GLN A 123 8.87 1.74 19.36
N PHE A 124 9.33 0.49 19.40
CA PHE A 124 8.49 -0.70 19.55
C PHE A 124 8.40 -1.20 21.00
N GLU A 125 9.08 -0.55 21.95
CA GLU A 125 9.00 -0.90 23.36
C GLU A 125 7.56 -0.92 23.90
N PRO A 126 6.66 0.02 23.56
CA PRO A 126 5.26 -0.04 24.02
C PRO A 126 4.47 -1.22 23.45
N LEU A 127 4.90 -1.76 22.30
CA LEU A 127 4.26 -2.89 21.62
C LEU A 127 4.90 -4.23 22.00
N ARG A 128 5.93 -4.23 22.86
CA ARG A 128 6.59 -5.42 23.36
C ARG A 128 6.00 -5.85 24.69
N ASN A 129 5.77 -7.15 24.79
CA ASN A 129 5.54 -7.82 26.07
C ASN A 129 6.85 -7.88 26.87
N PRO A 130 6.79 -8.13 28.18
CA PRO A 130 7.99 -8.33 29.01
C PRO A 130 8.89 -9.48 28.54
N ASP A 131 8.32 -10.46 27.84
CA ASP A 131 9.04 -11.59 27.24
C ASP A 131 9.70 -11.24 25.88
N GLY A 132 9.54 -9.99 25.41
CA GLY A 132 10.06 -9.52 24.13
C GLY A 132 9.21 -9.86 22.90
N THR A 133 8.08 -10.54 23.09
CA THR A 133 7.14 -10.85 21.99
C THR A 133 6.23 -9.67 21.67
N VAL A 134 5.55 -9.73 20.52
CA VAL A 134 4.57 -8.73 20.10
C VAL A 134 3.33 -8.82 21.00
N ASN A 135 2.94 -7.70 21.60
CA ASN A 135 1.71 -7.60 22.35
C ASN A 135 0.49 -7.61 21.40
N ARG A 136 -0.13 -8.79 21.28
CA ARG A 136 -1.28 -9.01 20.39
C ARG A 136 -2.52 -8.24 20.84
N GLU A 137 -2.67 -7.99 22.14
CA GLU A 137 -3.82 -7.27 22.70
C GLU A 137 -3.75 -5.79 22.33
N LEU A 138 -2.55 -5.19 22.41
CA LEU A 138 -2.33 -3.82 21.97
C LEU A 138 -2.49 -3.66 20.45
N LEU A 139 -2.01 -4.62 19.65
CA LEU A 139 -2.26 -4.60 18.20
C LEU A 139 -3.75 -4.77 17.89
N ALA A 140 -4.44 -5.66 18.59
CA ALA A 140 -5.88 -5.87 18.41
C ALA A 140 -6.69 -4.62 18.79
N ALA A 141 -6.26 -3.88 19.81
CA ALA A 141 -6.85 -2.58 20.16
C ALA A 141 -6.70 -1.54 19.04
N GLN A 142 -5.69 -1.68 18.17
CA GLN A 142 -5.49 -0.86 16.97
C GLN A 142 -6.17 -1.45 15.72
N GLY A 143 -6.94 -2.53 15.86
CA GLY A 143 -7.58 -3.23 14.73
C GLY A 143 -6.58 -4.00 13.86
N MET A 144 -5.41 -4.34 14.39
CA MET A 144 -4.33 -5.02 13.67
C MET A 144 -4.03 -6.40 14.28
N ASN A 145 -3.58 -7.34 13.45
CA ASN A 145 -3.04 -8.61 13.91
C ASN A 145 -1.50 -8.62 13.71
N SER A 146 -0.82 -9.61 14.29
CA SER A 146 0.65 -9.69 14.22
C SER A 146 1.18 -9.85 12.80
N GLU A 147 0.47 -10.55 11.92
CA GLU A 147 0.87 -10.77 10.53
C GLU A 147 0.78 -9.46 9.72
N MET A 148 -0.33 -8.75 9.80
CA MET A 148 -0.51 -7.43 9.19
C MET A 148 0.52 -6.42 9.70
N PHE A 149 0.85 -6.46 10.99
CA PHE A 149 1.91 -5.61 11.55
C PHE A 149 3.28 -5.96 10.95
N ALA A 150 3.62 -7.25 10.90
CA ALA A 150 4.88 -7.71 10.33
C ALA A 150 5.02 -7.34 8.85
N GLU A 151 3.97 -7.50 8.05
CA GLU A 151 3.97 -7.10 6.64
C GLU A 151 4.13 -5.59 6.46
N ARG A 152 3.40 -4.78 7.24
CA ARG A 152 3.56 -3.32 7.19
C ARG A 152 4.97 -2.90 7.54
N LEU A 153 5.56 -3.49 8.58
CA LEU A 153 6.92 -3.20 8.99
C LEU A 153 7.93 -3.64 7.92
N ARG A 154 7.71 -4.80 7.28
CA ARG A 154 8.55 -5.28 6.16
C ARG A 154 8.53 -4.30 5.00
N GLN A 155 7.34 -3.83 4.60
CA GLN A 155 7.17 -2.84 3.53
C GLN A 155 7.86 -1.52 3.88
N GLU A 156 7.67 -1.02 5.10
CA GLU A 156 8.29 0.22 5.55
C GLU A 156 9.82 0.15 5.49
N LEU A 157 10.40 -0.96 5.94
CA LEU A 157 11.85 -1.12 5.94
C LEU A 157 12.42 -1.27 4.53
N ALA A 158 11.72 -1.97 3.63
CA ALA A 158 12.09 -2.05 2.23
C ALA A 158 12.13 -0.66 1.58
N MET A 159 11.12 0.17 1.85
CA MET A 159 11.10 1.56 1.37
C MET A 159 12.25 2.40 1.96
N ARG A 160 12.55 2.25 3.26
CA ARG A 160 13.69 2.93 3.90
C ARG A 160 15.02 2.53 3.27
N GLN A 161 15.22 1.27 2.91
CA GLN A 161 16.43 0.80 2.22
C GLN A 161 16.61 1.45 0.84
N VAL A 162 15.52 1.59 0.06
CA VAL A 162 15.56 2.33 -1.22
C VAL A 162 16.02 3.76 -1.01
N LEU A 163 15.44 4.46 -0.02
CA LEU A 163 15.78 5.86 0.28
C LEU A 163 17.24 6.00 0.77
N GLN A 164 17.74 5.06 1.57
CA GLN A 164 19.13 5.03 2.01
C GLN A 164 20.09 4.82 0.84
N GLY A 165 19.76 3.94 -0.10
CA GLY A 165 20.54 3.74 -1.33
C GLY A 165 20.65 5.03 -2.15
N ILE A 166 19.55 5.77 -2.29
CA ILE A 166 19.54 7.08 -2.95
C ILE A 166 20.43 8.07 -2.19
N ALA A 167 20.23 8.22 -0.88
CA ALA A 167 21.00 9.15 -0.06
C ALA A 167 22.51 8.85 -0.09
N GLY A 168 22.89 7.57 -0.08
CA GLY A 168 24.29 7.14 -0.18
C GLY A 168 24.90 7.31 -1.57
N SER A 169 24.09 7.44 -2.63
CA SER A 169 24.55 7.67 -4.00
C SER A 169 24.84 9.14 -4.33
N VAL A 170 24.37 10.07 -3.49
CA VAL A 170 24.58 11.51 -3.70
C VAL A 170 26.01 11.89 -3.31
N VAL A 171 26.86 12.11 -4.31
CA VAL A 171 28.17 12.73 -4.11
C VAL A 171 27.99 14.25 -4.18
N ALA A 172 28.15 14.94 -3.05
CA ALA A 172 28.12 16.40 -3.02
C ALA A 172 29.34 16.96 -3.77
N PRO A 173 29.17 17.89 -4.73
CA PRO A 173 30.30 18.54 -5.39
C PRO A 173 31.17 19.28 -4.36
N VAL A 174 32.48 19.08 -4.43
CA VAL A 174 33.47 19.71 -3.52
C VAL A 174 33.28 21.23 -3.44
N ALA A 175 32.94 21.87 -4.58
CA ALA A 175 32.66 23.30 -4.67
C ALA A 175 31.48 23.81 -3.79
N VAL A 176 30.58 22.93 -3.34
CA VAL A 176 29.48 23.26 -2.42
C VAL A 176 29.85 22.96 -0.97
N VAL A 177 30.67 21.92 -0.74
CA VAL A 177 31.06 21.45 0.59
C VAL A 177 32.09 22.41 1.22
N ASP A 178 33.11 22.81 0.46
CA ASP A 178 34.20 23.65 0.96
C ASP A 178 33.72 24.99 1.56
N PRO A 179 32.92 25.82 0.86
CA PRO A 179 32.45 27.09 1.43
C PRO A 179 31.47 26.90 2.61
N ALA A 180 30.73 25.79 2.66
CA ALA A 180 29.83 25.50 3.77
C ALA A 180 30.60 25.09 5.03
N ILE A 181 31.64 24.28 4.87
CA ILE A 181 32.54 23.88 5.95
C ILE A 181 33.38 25.05 6.44
N ASP A 182 33.91 25.87 5.52
CA ASP A 182 34.65 27.09 5.86
C ASP A 182 33.76 28.07 6.65
N ALA A 183 32.49 28.24 6.26
CA ALA A 183 31.55 29.09 7.01
C ALA A 183 31.28 28.59 8.44
N VAL A 184 31.28 27.28 8.67
CA VAL A 184 31.12 26.68 10.02
C VAL A 184 32.38 26.87 10.86
N PHE A 185 33.57 26.78 10.26
CA PHE A 185 34.85 26.95 10.95
C PHE A 185 35.32 28.41 11.03
N GLN A 186 34.63 29.34 10.38
CA GLN A 186 34.93 30.77 10.44
C GLN A 186 34.61 31.31 11.84
N ARG A 187 35.59 31.25 12.75
CA ARG A 187 35.54 31.97 14.02
C ARG A 187 35.52 33.47 13.73
N ARG A 188 34.38 34.12 13.94
CA ARG A 188 34.33 35.58 14.06
C ARG A 188 35.07 35.96 15.34
N GLN A 189 36.26 36.52 15.18
CA GLN A 189 36.88 37.29 16.27
C GLN A 189 36.03 38.54 16.47
N VAL A 190 35.55 38.72 17.70
CA VAL A 190 34.89 39.95 18.15
C VAL A 190 35.93 40.78 18.89
#